data_AF-A0A172TEJ8-F1
#
_entry.id   AF-A0A172TEJ8-F1
#
_cell.length_a   1.000
_cell.length_b   1.000
_cell.length_c   1.000
_cell.angle_alpha   90.00
_cell.angle_beta   90.00
_cell.angle_gamma   90.00
#
_symmetry.space_group_name_H-M   'P 1'
#
loop_
_entity.id
_entity.type
_entity.pdbx_description
1 polymer ?
#
loop_
_entity_poly.entity_id
_entity_poly.type
_entity_poly.pdbx_seq_one_letter_code
_entity_poly.pdbx_strand_id
1 'polypeptide(L)'
;MNTHKYMVLSSALILLLMASACSNQTNNAAPETNASVTTPENEATGNNSAETEPETTTDADKDIQVVIDQIEKPIEGNSFDFAVKQLPKGFALAEMQWLSKDNMIINSVQDAIANGASGADGFYISGNGQMTGFFYPDSMKGETGKIVILFKDEQGEELTWKKELTLK
;
A
#
# COMPACT_ATOMS: atom_id res chain seq x y z
N MET A 1 0.14 59.74 -20.05
CA MET A 1 1.48 59.95 -19.46
C MET A 1 2.12 58.57 -19.35
N ASN A 2 3.10 58.29 -20.22
CA ASN A 2 3.77 57.00 -20.35
C ASN A 2 4.84 56.84 -19.28
N THR A 3 4.99 55.62 -18.73
CA THR A 3 6.29 55.12 -18.28
C THR A 3 6.35 53.59 -18.38
N HIS A 4 7.04 53.09 -19.40
CA HIS A 4 7.66 51.75 -19.41
C HIS A 4 8.96 51.80 -18.61
N LYS A 5 9.16 50.87 -17.66
CA LYS A 5 10.48 50.66 -17.01
C LYS A 5 10.69 49.20 -16.57
N TYR A 6 11.46 48.51 -17.41
CA TYR A 6 12.53 47.53 -17.11
C TYR A 6 12.20 46.10 -16.68
N MET A 7 12.19 45.24 -17.70
CA MET A 7 12.59 43.83 -17.71
C MET A 7 14.10 43.75 -17.98
N VAL A 8 14.92 43.23 -17.05
CA VAL A 8 16.23 42.55 -17.24
C VAL A 8 16.52 41.75 -15.95
N LEU A 9 16.38 40.42 -15.93
CA LEU A 9 17.42 39.39 -16.14
C LEU A 9 18.58 39.42 -15.12
N SER A 10 18.65 38.43 -14.21
CA SER A 10 19.90 37.93 -13.62
C SER A 10 19.71 36.53 -13.04
N SER A 11 20.07 35.56 -13.89
CA SER A 11 20.33 34.16 -13.60
C SER A 11 21.72 34.00 -12.96
N ALA A 12 21.84 33.20 -11.90
CA ALA A 12 23.08 32.57 -11.40
C ALA A 12 22.75 31.91 -10.05
N LEU A 13 23.21 30.73 -9.66
CA LEU A 13 24.14 29.78 -10.26
C LEU A 13 24.02 28.50 -9.42
N ILE A 14 23.89 27.36 -10.12
CA ILE A 14 23.97 26.00 -9.62
C ILE A 14 25.36 25.76 -9.00
N LEU A 15 25.43 25.02 -7.88
CA LEU A 15 26.40 23.95 -7.58
C LEU A 15 26.55 23.79 -6.05
N LEU A 16 26.25 22.60 -5.52
CA LEU A 16 27.26 21.73 -4.88
C LEU A 16 26.65 20.35 -4.58
N LEU A 17 27.04 19.36 -5.38
CA LEU A 17 27.03 17.94 -5.06
C LEU A 17 28.28 17.64 -4.22
N MET A 18 28.12 16.98 -3.07
CA MET A 18 29.21 16.26 -2.41
C MET A 18 28.70 14.89 -1.98
N ALA A 19 29.32 13.85 -2.55
CA ALA A 19 29.20 12.46 -2.18
C ALA A 19 30.22 12.11 -1.07
N SER A 20 29.86 11.21 -0.16
CA SER A 20 30.74 10.37 0.68
C SER A 20 29.82 9.53 1.59
N ALA A 21 30.02 8.25 1.91
CA ALA A 21 30.88 7.18 1.45
C ALA A 21 30.28 5.88 2.05
N CYS A 22 30.58 4.74 1.44
CA CYS A 22 30.21 3.40 1.94
C CYS A 22 30.88 3.05 3.29
N SER A 23 30.28 2.03 3.91
CA SER A 23 30.93 0.91 4.60
C SER A 23 31.06 1.00 6.11
N ASN A 24 30.24 0.21 6.81
CA ASN A 24 30.58 -0.34 8.11
C ASN A 24 30.58 -1.88 8.04
N GLN A 25 31.78 -2.38 7.78
CA GLN A 25 32.46 -3.47 8.48
C GLN A 25 31.70 -4.78 8.74
N THR A 26 31.95 -5.73 7.84
CA THR A 26 31.91 -7.17 8.07
C THR A 26 32.98 -7.56 9.10
N ASN A 27 32.59 -8.13 10.24
CA ASN A 27 33.51 -8.87 11.10
C ASN A 27 33.36 -10.36 10.80
N ASN A 28 34.25 -10.89 9.96
CA ASN A 28 34.52 -12.31 9.88
C ASN A 28 35.46 -12.68 11.03
N ALA A 29 34.99 -13.53 11.94
CA ALA A 29 35.86 -14.37 12.76
C ALA A 29 35.33 -15.80 12.66
N ALA A 30 36.17 -16.67 12.10
CA ALA A 30 36.08 -18.12 12.14
C ALA A 30 37.52 -18.65 12.24
N PRO A 31 37.78 -19.93 12.56
CA PRO A 31 36.94 -20.95 13.20
C PRO A 31 37.66 -21.59 14.41
N GLU A 32 36.94 -22.29 15.30
CA GLU A 32 37.53 -23.44 16.00
C GLU A 32 36.55 -24.62 16.02
N THR A 33 37.13 -25.78 15.77
CA THR A 33 36.55 -27.08 15.50
C THR A 33 36.47 -27.89 16.79
N ASN A 34 35.32 -28.52 17.11
CA ASN A 34 35.22 -29.97 17.36
C ASN A 34 33.87 -30.44 17.93
N ALA A 35 33.60 -31.71 17.63
CA ALA A 35 32.70 -32.67 18.30
C ALA A 35 31.24 -32.78 17.80
N SER A 36 31.10 -33.51 16.69
CA SER A 36 30.45 -34.83 16.55
C SER A 36 29.42 -35.32 17.61
N VAL A 37 28.40 -35.98 17.03
CA VAL A 37 27.57 -37.13 17.48
C VAL A 37 26.14 -36.87 18.01
N THR A 38 25.20 -37.52 17.28
CA THR A 38 23.91 -38.14 17.66
C THR A 38 22.65 -37.30 17.84
N THR A 39 21.80 -37.40 16.80
CA THR A 39 20.35 -37.54 16.87
C THR A 39 19.90 -38.56 17.92
N PRO A 40 18.84 -38.25 18.67
CA PRO A 40 17.76 -39.20 18.89
C PRO A 40 16.41 -38.58 18.48
N GLU A 41 15.75 -39.32 17.60
CA GLU A 41 14.33 -39.26 17.30
C GLU A 41 13.55 -39.69 18.56
N ASN A 42 12.59 -38.88 18.99
CA ASN A 42 11.51 -39.38 19.83
C ASN A 42 10.24 -38.55 19.60
N GLU A 43 9.17 -39.29 19.36
CA GLU A 43 7.82 -38.83 19.03
C GLU A 43 7.18 -38.00 20.15
N ALA A 44 6.34 -37.03 19.75
CA ALA A 44 5.22 -36.59 20.57
C ALA A 44 4.06 -36.13 19.67
N THR A 45 3.01 -36.96 19.68
CA THR A 45 1.62 -36.67 19.30
C THR A 45 1.14 -35.31 19.82
N GLY A 46 0.48 -34.52 18.97
CA GLY A 46 -0.18 -33.28 19.36
C GLY A 46 -1.31 -32.93 18.39
N ASN A 47 -2.53 -32.88 18.93
CA ASN A 47 -3.80 -32.73 18.25
C ASN A 47 -3.93 -31.48 17.34
N ASN A 48 -4.62 -31.72 16.23
CA ASN A 48 -5.73 -30.92 15.70
C ASN A 48 -6.07 -29.65 16.51
N SER A 49 -5.81 -28.48 15.93
CA SER A 49 -6.68 -27.33 16.15
C SER A 49 -6.54 -26.41 14.95
N ALA A 50 -7.59 -26.39 14.13
CA ALA A 50 -7.82 -25.34 13.16
C ALA A 50 -7.84 -24.02 13.94
N GLU A 51 -6.79 -23.23 13.82
CA GLU A 51 -6.73 -21.89 14.35
C GLU A 51 -7.62 -21.02 13.45
N THR A 52 -8.90 -21.05 13.78
CA THR A 52 -9.86 -20.06 13.33
C THR A 52 -9.47 -18.77 14.03
N GLU A 53 -8.77 -17.92 13.29
CA GLU A 53 -8.48 -16.55 13.70
C GLU A 53 -9.82 -15.87 14.07
N PRO A 54 -9.91 -15.18 15.21
CA PRO A 54 -11.15 -14.56 15.61
C PRO A 54 -11.45 -13.40 14.66
N GLU A 55 -12.45 -13.60 13.81
CA GLU A 55 -13.23 -12.52 13.21
C GLU A 55 -13.91 -11.77 14.37
N THR A 56 -13.16 -10.88 15.03
CA THR A 56 -13.73 -9.82 15.86
C THR A 56 -14.40 -8.82 14.90
N THR A 57 -15.57 -9.20 14.40
CA THR A 57 -16.54 -8.26 13.85
C THR A 57 -17.09 -7.47 15.03
N THR A 58 -16.34 -6.45 15.46
CA THR A 58 -16.87 -5.39 16.32
C THR A 58 -18.05 -4.78 15.57
N ASP A 59 -19.14 -4.52 16.30
CA ASP A 59 -20.46 -4.03 15.90
C ASP A 59 -20.45 -2.60 15.30
N ALA A 60 -19.42 -2.27 14.51
CA ALA A 60 -19.21 -1.03 13.75
C ALA A 60 -19.49 -1.23 12.24
N ASP A 61 -20.02 -2.39 11.86
CA ASP A 61 -20.38 -2.75 10.49
C ASP A 61 -21.63 -1.99 9.98
N LYS A 62 -22.16 -1.07 10.79
CA LYS A 62 -23.15 -0.09 10.37
C LYS A 62 -22.45 1.24 10.15
N ASP A 63 -21.85 1.38 8.95
CA ASP A 63 -22.00 2.57 8.09
C ASP A 63 -20.83 2.84 7.13
N ILE A 64 -19.87 1.93 6.92
CA ILE A 64 -18.92 2.11 5.82
C ILE A 64 -19.54 1.62 4.52
N GLN A 65 -19.72 2.52 3.55
CA GLN A 65 -20.17 2.16 2.21
C GLN A 65 -19.11 2.51 1.20
N VAL A 66 -18.61 1.51 0.48
CA VAL A 66 -17.66 1.68 -0.62
C VAL A 66 -18.25 1.07 -1.89
N VAL A 67 -18.19 1.83 -2.98
CA VAL A 67 -18.57 1.36 -4.32
C VAL A 67 -17.29 1.15 -5.12
N ILE A 68 -17.21 0.03 -5.85
CA ILE A 68 -16.10 -0.29 -6.75
C ILE A 68 -16.63 -0.29 -8.18
N ASP A 69 -15.92 0.40 -9.06
CA ASP A 69 -16.16 0.44 -10.49
C ASP A 69 -15.02 -0.23 -11.25
N GLN A 70 -15.33 -1.33 -11.93
CA GLN A 70 -14.42 -2.07 -12.80
C GLN A 70 -14.87 -1.97 -14.27
N ILE A 71 -15.40 -0.83 -14.70
CA ILE A 71 -15.61 -0.57 -16.12
C ILE A 71 -14.23 -0.40 -16.77
N GLU A 72 -14.00 -1.15 -17.86
CA GLU A 72 -12.75 -1.07 -18.62
C GLU A 72 -12.51 0.35 -19.13
N LYS A 73 -11.27 0.81 -19.00
CA LYS A 73 -10.84 2.15 -19.42
C LYS A 73 -9.79 2.03 -20.53
N PRO A 74 -10.18 2.17 -21.81
CA PRO A 74 -9.28 1.90 -22.93
C PRO A 74 -7.98 2.73 -22.97
N ILE A 75 -7.92 3.85 -22.25
CA ILE A 75 -6.80 4.79 -22.28
C ILE A 75 -5.92 4.70 -21.01
N GLU A 76 -6.49 4.28 -19.87
CA GLU A 76 -5.79 4.28 -18.56
C GLU A 76 -5.13 2.93 -18.23
N GLY A 77 -5.37 1.89 -19.03
CA GLY A 77 -4.89 0.55 -18.75
C GLY A 77 -5.73 -0.16 -17.69
N ASN A 78 -5.16 -1.17 -17.02
CA ASN A 78 -5.92 -1.99 -16.10
C ASN A 78 -6.05 -1.27 -14.77
N SER A 79 -7.30 -0.99 -14.40
CA SER A 79 -7.61 -0.35 -13.15
C SER A 79 -9.02 -0.67 -12.69
N PHE A 80 -9.28 -0.37 -11.42
CA PHE A 80 -10.62 -0.10 -10.95
C PHE A 80 -10.63 1.18 -10.13
N ASP A 81 -11.76 1.88 -10.14
CA ASP A 81 -12.01 2.99 -9.21
C ASP A 81 -12.77 2.47 -7.99
N PHE A 82 -12.62 3.17 -6.87
CA PHE A 82 -13.56 3.03 -5.77
C PHE A 82 -13.92 4.41 -5.21
N ALA A 83 -15.07 4.47 -4.55
CA ALA A 83 -15.52 5.67 -3.85
C ALA A 83 -16.12 5.29 -2.50
N VAL A 84 -15.64 5.95 -1.45
CA VAL A 84 -16.24 5.87 -0.11
C VAL A 84 -17.47 6.78 -0.09
N LYS A 85 -18.66 6.18 -0.07
CA LYS A 85 -19.96 6.86 -0.07
C LYS A 85 -20.40 7.23 1.35
N GLN A 86 -20.01 6.43 2.33
CA GLN A 86 -20.31 6.65 3.73
C GLN A 86 -19.14 6.18 4.59
N LEU A 87 -18.78 7.00 5.57
CA LEU A 87 -17.74 6.73 6.56
C LEU A 87 -18.17 7.41 7.87
N PRO A 88 -18.06 6.73 9.02
CA PRO A 88 -18.34 7.36 10.31
C PRO A 88 -17.54 8.65 10.53
N LYS A 89 -18.17 9.63 11.17
CA LYS A 89 -17.54 10.93 11.43
C LYS A 89 -16.30 10.75 12.30
N GLY A 90 -15.22 11.45 11.95
CA GLY A 90 -13.95 11.42 12.68
C GLY A 90 -12.95 10.43 12.12
N PHE A 91 -13.39 9.48 11.29
CA PHE A 91 -12.50 8.56 10.61
C PHE A 91 -12.01 9.15 9.28
N ALA A 92 -10.77 8.83 8.94
CA ALA A 92 -10.13 9.19 7.68
C ALA A 92 -9.40 7.98 7.09
N LEU A 93 -9.22 7.97 5.78
CA LEU A 93 -8.45 6.93 5.08
C LEU A 93 -7.02 6.89 5.62
N ALA A 94 -6.54 5.71 5.99
CA ALA A 94 -5.20 5.50 6.51
C ALA A 94 -4.35 4.63 5.56
N GLU A 95 -4.94 3.56 5.03
CA GLU A 95 -4.23 2.57 4.23
C GLU A 95 -5.17 1.81 3.29
N MET A 96 -4.63 1.36 2.15
CA MET A 96 -5.32 0.48 1.21
C MET A 96 -4.46 -0.73 0.90
N GLN A 97 -5.09 -1.89 0.77
CA GLN A 97 -4.42 -3.14 0.48
C GLN A 97 -5.15 -3.95 -0.58
N TRP A 98 -4.36 -4.64 -1.40
CA TRP A 98 -4.80 -5.73 -2.26
C TRP A 98 -4.13 -7.00 -1.79
N LEU A 99 -4.93 -7.96 -1.36
CA LEU A 99 -4.48 -9.23 -0.81
C LEU A 99 -5.01 -10.38 -1.67
N SER A 100 -4.13 -11.11 -2.33
CA SER A 100 -4.47 -12.32 -3.07
C SER A 100 -3.54 -13.46 -2.68
N LYS A 101 -3.66 -14.58 -3.38
CA LYS A 101 -2.73 -15.71 -3.22
C LYS A 101 -1.30 -15.35 -3.61
N ASP A 102 -1.15 -14.56 -4.68
CA ASP A 102 0.13 -14.34 -5.34
C ASP A 102 0.69 -12.93 -5.10
N ASN A 103 -0.16 -11.99 -4.66
CA ASN A 103 0.20 -10.58 -4.46
C ASN A 103 -0.26 -10.04 -3.10
N MET A 104 0.62 -9.24 -2.49
CA MET A 104 0.33 -8.42 -1.32
C MET A 104 0.82 -7.00 -1.61
N ILE A 105 -0.12 -6.10 -1.88
CA ILE A 105 0.18 -4.69 -2.18
C ILE A 105 -0.45 -3.86 -1.08
N ILE A 106 0.37 -3.02 -0.44
CA ILE A 106 -0.03 -2.14 0.65
C ILE A 106 0.46 -0.75 0.29
N ASN A 107 -0.46 0.22 0.30
CA ASN A 107 -0.13 1.61 0.05
C ASN A 107 -0.69 2.49 1.18
N SER A 108 0.18 3.34 1.72
CA SER A 108 -0.27 4.47 2.52
C SER A 108 -1.00 5.49 1.64
N VAL A 109 -1.68 6.45 2.27
CA VAL A 109 -2.25 7.60 1.55
C VAL A 109 -1.18 8.35 0.75
N GLN A 110 0.04 8.49 1.28
CA GLN A 110 1.12 9.21 0.61
C GLN A 110 1.64 8.47 -0.62
N ASP A 111 1.75 7.15 -0.56
CA ASP A 111 2.11 6.32 -1.72
C ASP A 111 1.04 6.43 -2.79
N ALA A 112 -0.24 6.37 -2.40
CA ALA A 112 -1.34 6.46 -3.34
C ALA A 112 -1.41 7.84 -4.03
N ILE A 113 -1.10 8.93 -3.32
CA ILE A 113 -0.96 10.27 -3.93
C ILE A 113 0.18 10.29 -4.95
N ALA A 114 1.34 9.70 -4.62
CA ALA A 114 2.48 9.62 -5.53
C ALA A 114 2.16 8.79 -6.79
N ASN A 115 1.47 7.66 -6.61
CA ASN A 115 0.99 6.82 -7.70
C ASN A 115 -0.02 7.57 -8.58
N GLY A 116 -0.95 8.32 -7.99
CA GLY A 116 -1.91 9.14 -8.74
C GLY A 116 -1.28 10.25 -9.58
N ALA A 117 -0.10 10.75 -9.16
CA ALA A 117 0.66 11.74 -9.93
C ALA A 117 1.53 11.11 -11.04
N SER A 118 1.96 9.87 -10.86
CA SER A 118 2.92 9.19 -11.75
C SER A 118 2.31 8.15 -12.69
N GLY A 119 1.13 7.62 -12.35
CA GLY A 119 0.52 6.47 -13.02
C GLY A 119 1.19 5.14 -12.64
N ALA A 120 1.90 5.08 -11.51
CA ALA A 120 2.50 3.84 -11.03
C ALA A 120 1.45 2.83 -10.53
N ASP A 121 1.78 1.54 -10.61
CA ASP A 121 0.95 0.44 -10.12
C ASP A 121 0.68 0.57 -8.61
N GLY A 122 -0.46 0.00 -8.18
CA GLY A 122 -0.94 0.06 -6.81
C GLY A 122 -2.12 1.01 -6.65
N PHE A 123 -2.48 1.28 -5.40
CA PHE A 123 -3.56 2.22 -5.12
C PHE A 123 -3.14 3.63 -5.52
N TYR A 124 -4.10 4.43 -5.97
CA TYR A 124 -3.89 5.82 -6.34
C TYR A 124 -4.94 6.76 -5.78
N ILE A 125 -4.52 8.01 -5.59
CA ILE A 125 -5.36 9.17 -5.25
C ILE A 125 -4.93 10.31 -6.18
N SER A 126 -5.82 10.77 -7.06
CA SER A 126 -5.51 11.84 -8.02
C SER A 126 -6.52 13.01 -7.95
N GLY A 127 -6.17 14.13 -8.59
CA GLY A 127 -7.05 15.31 -8.69
C GLY A 127 -7.50 15.89 -7.34
N ASN A 128 -6.62 15.93 -6.34
CA ASN A 128 -6.94 16.31 -4.95
C ASN A 128 -7.90 15.34 -4.23
N GLY A 129 -7.87 14.05 -4.60
CA GLY A 129 -8.76 13.03 -4.04
C GLY A 129 -10.11 12.90 -4.76
N GLN A 130 -10.24 13.50 -5.95
CA GLN A 130 -11.44 13.33 -6.79
C GLN A 130 -11.57 11.92 -7.35
N MET A 131 -10.44 11.26 -7.62
CA MET A 131 -10.39 9.92 -8.17
C MET A 131 -9.50 9.06 -7.27
N THR A 132 -10.00 7.90 -6.89
CA THR A 132 -9.27 6.91 -6.10
C THR A 132 -9.48 5.54 -6.70
N GLY A 133 -8.44 4.74 -6.76
CA GLY A 133 -8.51 3.46 -7.43
C GLY A 133 -7.26 2.62 -7.22
N PHE A 134 -7.10 1.64 -8.10
CA PHE A 134 -5.98 0.71 -8.09
C PHE A 134 -5.56 0.43 -9.53
N PHE A 135 -4.32 0.75 -9.88
CA PHE A 135 -3.68 0.38 -11.13
C PHE A 135 -2.98 -0.97 -10.96
N TYR A 136 -3.02 -1.83 -11.97
CA TYR A 136 -2.35 -3.13 -11.93
C TYR A 136 -1.79 -3.56 -13.28
N PRO A 137 -0.68 -4.32 -13.28
CA PRO A 137 -0.11 -4.86 -14.50
C PRO A 137 -1.00 -5.96 -15.09
N ASP A 138 -0.82 -6.25 -16.39
CA ASP A 138 -1.56 -7.32 -17.09
C ASP A 138 -1.44 -8.69 -16.43
N SER A 139 -0.33 -8.95 -15.71
CA SER A 139 -0.12 -10.20 -14.99
C SER A 139 -1.12 -10.46 -13.86
N MET A 140 -1.82 -9.43 -13.38
CA MET A 140 -2.85 -9.54 -12.33
C MET A 140 -4.28 -9.64 -12.88
N LYS A 141 -4.48 -9.58 -14.20
CA LYS A 141 -5.82 -9.75 -14.78
C LYS A 141 -6.40 -11.12 -14.45
N GLY A 142 -7.67 -11.16 -14.05
CA GLY A 142 -8.35 -12.38 -13.63
C GLY A 142 -7.94 -12.87 -12.24
N GLU A 143 -7.07 -12.15 -11.53
CA GLU A 143 -6.70 -12.48 -10.16
C GLU A 143 -7.87 -12.19 -9.22
N THR A 144 -8.22 -13.17 -8.39
CA THR A 144 -9.17 -12.99 -7.29
C THR A 144 -8.42 -12.66 -6.02
N GLY A 145 -8.84 -11.57 -5.38
CA GLY A 145 -8.26 -11.10 -4.14
C GLY A 145 -9.26 -10.27 -3.34
N LYS A 146 -8.77 -9.72 -2.24
CA LYS A 146 -9.52 -8.89 -1.31
C LYS A 146 -8.94 -7.49 -1.32
N ILE A 147 -9.77 -6.50 -1.60
CA ILE A 147 -9.46 -5.12 -1.25
C ILE A 147 -9.75 -4.93 0.24
N VAL A 148 -8.81 -4.30 0.94
CA VAL A 148 -8.93 -3.90 2.34
C VAL A 148 -8.66 -2.41 2.43
N ILE A 149 -9.58 -1.66 3.05
CA ILE A 149 -9.44 -0.22 3.26
C ILE A 149 -9.50 0.04 4.75
N LEU A 150 -8.43 0.58 5.29
CA LEU A 150 -8.30 0.93 6.70
C LEU A 150 -8.56 2.42 6.88
N PHE A 151 -9.38 2.73 7.87
CA PHE A 151 -9.66 4.08 8.33
C PHE A 151 -9.24 4.22 9.79
N LYS A 152 -8.75 5.41 10.14
CA LYS A 152 -8.35 5.77 11.51
C LYS A 152 -8.98 7.07 11.93
N ASP A 153 -9.35 7.17 13.20
CA ASP A 153 -9.67 8.45 13.84
C ASP A 153 -8.43 9.10 14.48
N GLU A 154 -8.62 10.27 15.10
CA GLU A 154 -7.55 11.00 15.78
C GLU A 154 -7.03 10.29 17.04
N GLN A 155 -7.80 9.36 17.60
CA GLN A 155 -7.42 8.56 18.77
C GLN A 155 -6.65 7.29 18.36
N GLY A 156 -6.65 6.96 17.08
CA GLY A 156 -6.01 5.77 16.52
C GLY A 156 -6.93 4.55 16.48
N GLU A 157 -8.23 4.71 16.74
CA GLU A 157 -9.20 3.63 16.57
C GLU A 157 -9.33 3.27 15.10
N GLU A 158 -9.48 1.98 14.82
CA GLU A 158 -9.45 1.44 13.47
C GLU A 158 -10.82 0.97 13.00
N LEU A 159 -11.17 1.32 11.77
CA LEU A 159 -12.29 0.76 11.04
C LEU A 159 -11.79 0.18 9.73
N THR A 160 -12.22 -1.04 9.41
CA THR A 160 -11.77 -1.72 8.19
C THR A 160 -12.95 -2.11 7.33
N TRP A 161 -12.88 -1.76 6.05
CA TRP A 161 -13.81 -2.25 5.03
C TRP A 161 -13.10 -3.27 4.13
N LYS A 162 -13.78 -4.38 3.81
CA LYS A 162 -13.21 -5.48 3.02
C LYS A 162 -14.17 -5.91 1.93
N LYS A 163 -13.65 -6.24 0.74
CA LYS A 163 -14.43 -6.87 -0.32
C LYS A 163 -13.59 -7.80 -1.17
N GLU A 164 -14.10 -8.99 -1.43
CA GLU A 164 -13.51 -9.90 -2.42
C GLU A 164 -13.98 -9.53 -3.83
N LEU A 165 -13.08 -9.55 -4.80
CA LEU A 165 -13.37 -9.32 -6.21
C LEU A 165 -12.31 -9.97 -7.10
N THR A 166 -12.68 -10.19 -8.36
CA THR A 166 -11.77 -10.59 -9.44
C THR A 166 -11.44 -9.37 -10.29
N LEU A 167 -10.15 -9.13 -10.54
CA LEU A 167 -9.66 -8.07 -11.42
C LEU A 167 -10.03 -8.37 -12.88
N LYS A 168 -10.47 -7.36 -13.63
CA LYS A 168 -10.93 -7.52 -15.01
C LYS A 168 -9.83 -7.28 -16.04
#